data_AF-X1UU62-F1
#
_entry.id   AF-X1UU62-F1
#
_cell.length_a   1.000
_cell.length_b   1.000
_cell.length_c   1.000
_cell.angle_alpha   90.00
_cell.angle_beta   90.00
_cell.angle_gamma   90.00
#
_symmetry.space_group_name_H-M   'P 1'
#
loop_
_entity.id
_entity.type
_entity.pdbx_description
1 polymer ?
#
loop_
_entity_poly.entity_id
_entity_poly.type
_entity_poly.pdbx_seq_one_letter_code
_entity_poly.pdbx_strand_id
1 'polypeptide(L)'
;EEKKYNIKKMILVSTQVVEAGVDIDMDIGFKDRSLIDSDEQLAGRINRNASKSGSVVYLFNLDNASWIYKNDERLKVEISDELYSKILNEKDFDIIYKLVNQKIRRRNNDPAYENLNHYLEKIEELNFDKIHKDFKIIDNSNFSMFIPVLIDEKYFTNEDKSFLNHYNIRATENKYDGKDIFELYKNLKLNPEKVKSYIDKQIELKQLSGIMSKFMLSIFDKQKRNTEHILLP
;
A
#
# COMPACT_ATOMS: atom_id res chain seq x y z
N GLU A 1 -1.28 5.92 -41.71
CA GLU A 1 -2.17 4.77 -42.00
C GLU A 1 -1.89 3.68 -40.98
N GLU A 2 -2.84 3.38 -40.10
CA GLU A 2 -2.74 2.23 -39.20
C GLU A 2 -2.91 0.94 -40.01
N LYS A 3 -1.89 0.09 -40.01
CA LYS A 3 -1.97 -1.25 -40.59
C LYS A 3 -2.99 -2.07 -39.78
N LYS A 4 -4.20 -2.20 -40.32
CA LYS A 4 -5.25 -3.07 -39.79
C LYS A 4 -4.86 -4.52 -40.11
N TYR A 5 -4.14 -5.17 -39.21
CA TYR A 5 -3.85 -6.60 -39.32
C TYR A 5 -5.17 -7.37 -39.18
N ASN A 6 -5.60 -8.02 -40.26
CA ASN A 6 -6.81 -8.83 -40.26
C ASN A 6 -6.49 -10.21 -39.64
N ILE A 7 -6.30 -10.21 -38.31
CA ILE A 7 -5.99 -11.41 -37.53
C ILE A 7 -7.28 -12.23 -37.43
N LYS A 8 -7.38 -13.31 -38.22
CA LYS A 8 -8.58 -14.18 -38.22
C LYS A 8 -8.80 -14.92 -36.90
N LYS A 9 -7.74 -15.19 -36.13
CA LYS A 9 -7.77 -15.86 -34.83
C LYS A 9 -6.64 -15.34 -33.96
N MET A 10 -6.94 -14.93 -32.74
CA MET A 10 -5.98 -14.44 -31.76
C MET A 10 -6.13 -15.25 -30.47
N ILE A 11 -5.01 -15.68 -29.89
CA ILE A 11 -4.96 -16.26 -28.55
C ILE A 11 -4.15 -15.30 -27.70
N LEU A 12 -4.75 -14.82 -26.61
CA LEU A 12 -4.08 -14.01 -25.61
C LEU A 12 -3.84 -14.87 -24.37
N VAL A 13 -2.56 -15.04 -24.02
CA VAL A 13 -2.15 -15.64 -22.74
C VAL A 13 -1.63 -14.53 -21.86
N SER A 14 -2.26 -14.34 -20.70
CA SER A 14 -1.89 -13.30 -19.74
C SER A 14 -2.12 -13.76 -18.31
N THR A 15 -1.45 -13.09 -17.39
CA THR A 15 -1.77 -13.13 -15.95
C THR A 15 -2.92 -12.15 -15.64
N GLN A 16 -3.22 -11.96 -14.35
CA GLN A 16 -4.30 -11.12 -13.80
C GLN A 16 -4.35 -9.66 -14.32
N VAL A 17 -3.29 -9.17 -14.96
CA VAL A 17 -3.19 -7.78 -15.47
C VAL A 17 -4.27 -7.44 -16.50
N VAL A 18 -4.83 -8.42 -17.22
CA VAL A 18 -5.88 -8.17 -18.22
C VAL A 18 -7.30 -8.07 -17.64
N GLU A 19 -7.49 -8.42 -16.37
CA GLU A 19 -8.83 -8.48 -15.76
C GLU A 19 -9.38 -7.09 -15.45
N ALA A 20 -8.52 -6.15 -15.07
CA ALA A 20 -8.87 -4.78 -14.70
C ALA A 20 -8.11 -3.74 -15.54
N GLY A 21 -8.83 -2.72 -16.03
CA GLY A 21 -8.21 -1.56 -16.69
C GLY A 21 -7.84 -1.73 -18.16
N VAL A 22 -8.10 -2.90 -18.78
CA VAL A 22 -7.81 -3.13 -20.21
C VAL A 22 -9.09 -3.26 -21.03
N ASP A 23 -9.13 -2.59 -22.18
CA ASP A 23 -10.29 -2.59 -23.08
C ASP A 23 -10.27 -3.80 -24.04
N ILE A 24 -10.70 -4.96 -23.53
CA ILE A 24 -10.69 -6.23 -24.27
C ILE A 24 -12.12 -6.80 -24.39
N ASP A 25 -12.44 -7.35 -25.58
CA ASP A 25 -13.65 -8.12 -25.88
C ASP A 25 -13.29 -9.41 -26.65
N MET A 26 -13.22 -10.55 -25.95
CA MET A 26 -12.89 -11.86 -26.51
C MET A 26 -14.13 -12.75 -26.66
N ASP A 27 -14.00 -13.83 -27.41
CA ASP A 27 -15.12 -14.75 -27.68
C ASP A 27 -15.22 -15.87 -26.63
N ILE A 28 -14.07 -16.35 -26.14
CA ILE A 28 -13.96 -17.48 -25.20
C ILE A 28 -12.90 -17.12 -24.15
N GLY A 29 -13.20 -17.42 -22.87
CA GLY A 29 -12.29 -17.24 -21.75
C GLY A 29 -11.86 -18.57 -21.13
N PHE A 30 -10.60 -18.66 -20.72
CA PHE A 30 -10.04 -19.78 -19.98
C PHE A 30 -9.32 -19.24 -18.76
N LYS A 31 -9.63 -19.76 -17.57
CA LYS A 31 -8.98 -19.30 -16.34
C LYS A 31 -8.98 -20.37 -15.26
N ASP A 32 -7.91 -20.39 -14.49
CA ASP A 32 -7.86 -21.14 -13.24
C ASP A 32 -8.56 -20.35 -12.12
N ARG A 33 -9.44 -21.03 -11.39
CA ARG A 33 -10.33 -20.42 -10.40
C ARG A 33 -9.52 -19.71 -9.33
N SER A 34 -10.02 -18.55 -8.94
CA SER A 34 -9.34 -17.68 -8.01
C SER A 34 -10.29 -17.12 -6.96
N LEU A 35 -10.46 -15.80 -6.93
CA LEU A 35 -11.55 -15.15 -6.23
C LEU A 35 -12.74 -15.07 -7.17
N ILE A 36 -13.94 -15.34 -6.65
CA ILE A 36 -15.16 -15.35 -7.46
C ILE A 36 -15.41 -14.01 -8.18
N ASP A 37 -15.07 -12.88 -7.55
CA ASP A 37 -15.19 -11.56 -8.16
C ASP A 37 -14.20 -11.37 -9.32
N SER A 38 -13.02 -11.97 -9.21
CA SER A 38 -11.98 -11.91 -10.25
C SER A 38 -12.35 -12.82 -11.44
N ASP A 39 -13.02 -13.94 -11.20
CA ASP A 39 -13.56 -14.79 -12.26
C ASP A 39 -14.72 -14.09 -13.00
N GLU A 40 -15.57 -13.35 -12.28
CA GLU A 40 -16.60 -12.50 -12.88
C GLU A 40 -15.99 -11.35 -13.71
N GLN A 41 -14.89 -10.74 -13.24
CA GLN A 41 -14.20 -9.70 -14.01
C GLN A 41 -13.68 -10.21 -15.35
N LEU A 42 -13.15 -11.43 -15.39
CA LEU A 42 -12.80 -12.09 -16.65
C LEU A 42 -14.04 -12.29 -17.52
N ALA A 43 -15.14 -12.78 -16.95
CA ALA A 43 -16.39 -12.96 -17.68
C ALA A 43 -16.87 -11.64 -18.32
N GLY A 44 -16.66 -10.51 -17.66
CA GLY A 44 -16.92 -9.18 -18.23
C GLY A 44 -16.02 -8.76 -19.41
N ARG A 45 -14.94 -9.50 -19.69
CA ARG A 45 -14.09 -9.34 -20.90
C ARG A 45 -14.46 -10.30 -22.03
N ILE A 46 -15.34 -11.25 -21.76
CA ILE A 46 -15.85 -12.20 -22.75
C ILE A 46 -17.22 -11.71 -23.22
N ASN A 47 -17.38 -11.49 -24.52
CA ASN A 47 -18.57 -10.88 -25.12
C ASN A 47 -18.96 -9.56 -24.44
N ARG A 48 -17.97 -8.69 -24.22
CA ARG A 48 -18.15 -7.45 -23.47
C ARG A 48 -19.16 -6.51 -24.14
N ASN A 49 -19.21 -6.52 -25.47
CA ASN A 49 -20.14 -5.71 -26.25
C ASN A 49 -21.52 -6.38 -26.44
N ALA A 50 -21.76 -7.55 -25.83
CA ALA A 50 -23.00 -8.32 -25.93
C ALA A 50 -23.48 -8.55 -27.38
N SER A 51 -22.54 -8.62 -28.33
CA SER A 51 -22.83 -8.70 -29.77
C SER A 51 -22.58 -10.09 -30.35
N LYS A 52 -21.94 -10.97 -29.59
CA LYS A 52 -21.53 -12.31 -30.00
C LYS A 52 -22.46 -13.36 -29.38
N SER A 53 -22.65 -14.47 -30.07
CA SER A 53 -23.37 -15.64 -29.57
C SER A 53 -22.41 -16.80 -29.30
N GLY A 54 -22.76 -17.67 -28.34
CA GLY A 54 -21.94 -18.84 -28.00
C GLY A 54 -20.65 -18.53 -27.24
N SER A 55 -20.54 -17.36 -26.63
CA SER A 55 -19.39 -17.00 -25.80
C SER A 55 -19.45 -17.71 -24.45
N VAL A 56 -18.32 -18.27 -24.02
CA VAL A 56 -18.22 -19.13 -22.84
C VAL A 56 -16.95 -18.83 -22.06
N VAL A 57 -17.04 -18.90 -20.74
CA VAL A 57 -15.90 -18.89 -19.83
C VAL A 57 -15.73 -20.29 -19.27
N TYR A 58 -14.53 -20.86 -19.42
CA TYR A 58 -14.13 -22.11 -18.81
C TYR A 58 -13.28 -21.82 -17.58
N LEU A 59 -13.80 -22.23 -16.41
CA LEU A 59 -13.12 -22.11 -15.13
C LEU A 59 -12.62 -23.48 -14.68
N PHE A 60 -11.32 -23.60 -14.50
CA PHE A 60 -10.64 -24.82 -14.02
C PHE A 60 -10.27 -24.68 -12.55
N ASN A 61 -10.04 -25.79 -11.85
CA ASN A 61 -9.53 -25.77 -10.47
C ASN A 61 -8.26 -26.63 -10.44
N LEU A 62 -7.15 -26.06 -10.88
CA LEU A 62 -5.86 -26.75 -11.05
C LEU A 62 -4.88 -26.38 -9.95
N ASP A 63 -4.71 -25.09 -9.68
CA ASP A 63 -3.77 -24.60 -8.68
C ASP A 63 -4.47 -24.04 -7.44
N ASN A 64 -3.77 -24.06 -6.31
CA ASN A 64 -4.28 -23.48 -5.09
C ASN A 64 -4.16 -21.94 -5.14
N ALA A 65 -5.28 -21.27 -5.42
CA ALA A 65 -5.40 -19.80 -5.47
C ALA A 65 -4.83 -19.09 -4.22
N SER A 66 -4.76 -19.78 -3.07
CA SER A 66 -4.13 -19.24 -1.87
C SER A 66 -2.67 -18.86 -2.08
N TRP A 67 -1.93 -19.43 -3.04
CA TRP A 67 -0.54 -19.02 -3.28
C TRP A 67 -0.41 -17.57 -3.74
N ILE A 68 -1.42 -17.07 -4.46
CA ILE A 68 -1.44 -15.69 -4.98
C ILE A 68 -2.19 -14.77 -4.00
N TYR A 69 -3.27 -15.26 -3.38
CA TYR A 69 -4.13 -14.46 -2.49
C TYR A 69 -4.06 -14.93 -1.03
N LYS A 70 -2.86 -15.25 -0.54
CA LYS A 70 -2.58 -15.93 0.76
C LYS A 70 -3.40 -15.44 1.95
N ASN A 71 -3.69 -14.16 2.02
CA ASN A 71 -4.31 -13.53 3.18
C ASN A 71 -5.79 -13.18 2.98
N ASP A 72 -6.38 -13.51 1.83
CA ASP A 72 -7.76 -13.16 1.55
C ASP A 72 -8.74 -14.07 2.31
N GLU A 73 -9.64 -13.50 3.10
CA GLU A 73 -10.62 -14.25 3.88
C GLU A 73 -11.66 -14.96 3.00
N ARG A 74 -11.89 -14.50 1.75
CA ARG A 74 -12.81 -15.15 0.81
C ARG A 74 -12.35 -16.55 0.41
N LEU A 75 -11.04 -16.75 0.25
CA LEU A 75 -10.48 -18.09 -0.04
C LEU A 75 -10.57 -19.05 1.14
N LYS A 76 -10.80 -18.54 2.35
CA LYS A 76 -10.92 -19.36 3.56
C LYS A 76 -12.33 -19.91 3.73
N VAL A 77 -13.27 -19.57 2.84
CA VAL A 77 -14.62 -20.14 2.85
C VAL A 77 -14.68 -21.26 1.83
N GLU A 78 -15.05 -22.45 2.29
CA GLU A 78 -15.30 -23.58 1.42
C GLU A 78 -16.68 -23.45 0.80
N ILE A 79 -16.75 -23.49 -0.53
CA ILE A 79 -17.97 -23.45 -1.33
C ILE A 79 -17.95 -24.59 -2.34
N SER A 80 -19.09 -25.23 -2.53
CA SER A 80 -19.20 -26.30 -3.53
C SER A 80 -19.24 -25.72 -4.94
N ASP A 81 -18.91 -26.54 -5.94
CA ASP A 81 -18.93 -26.15 -7.34
C ASP A 81 -20.34 -25.73 -7.80
N GLU A 82 -21.39 -26.36 -7.26
CA GLU A 82 -22.77 -26.01 -7.55
C GLU A 82 -23.10 -24.60 -7.03
N LEU A 83 -22.69 -24.29 -5.79
CA LEU A 83 -22.90 -22.97 -5.22
C LEU A 83 -22.08 -21.91 -5.97
N TYR A 84 -20.84 -22.23 -6.33
CA TYR A 84 -19.97 -21.37 -7.14
C TYR A 84 -20.64 -21.00 -8.46
N SER A 85 -21.10 -22.01 -9.20
CA SER A 85 -21.79 -21.83 -10.47
C SER A 85 -23.09 -21.03 -10.30
N LYS A 86 -23.84 -21.28 -9.23
CA LYS A 86 -25.06 -20.54 -8.94
C LYS A 86 -24.79 -19.05 -8.74
N ILE A 87 -23.79 -18.71 -7.93
CA ILE A 87 -23.41 -17.31 -7.68
C ILE A 87 -23.02 -16.60 -8.98
N LEU A 88 -22.20 -17.22 -9.82
CA LEU A 88 -21.79 -16.60 -11.09
C LEU A 88 -22.94 -16.46 -12.09
N ASN A 89 -23.88 -17.40 -12.13
CA ASN A 89 -25.01 -17.35 -13.06
C ASN A 89 -26.09 -16.35 -12.60
N GLU A 90 -26.40 -16.33 -11.31
CA GLU A 90 -27.44 -15.47 -10.72
C GLU A 90 -26.89 -14.09 -10.32
N LYS A 91 -25.56 -13.92 -10.32
CA LYS A 91 -24.85 -12.72 -9.84
C LYS A 91 -25.12 -12.41 -8.36
N ASP A 92 -25.42 -13.44 -7.55
CA ASP A 92 -25.70 -13.31 -6.11
C ASP A 92 -24.41 -13.48 -5.27
N PHE A 93 -23.53 -12.49 -5.36
CA PHE A 93 -22.26 -12.48 -4.63
C PHE A 93 -22.43 -12.30 -3.11
N ASP A 94 -23.60 -11.84 -2.65
CA ASP A 94 -23.90 -11.66 -1.23
C ASP A 94 -23.74 -12.96 -0.44
N ILE A 95 -23.99 -14.11 -1.07
CA ILE A 95 -23.82 -15.43 -0.46
C ILE A 95 -22.39 -15.60 0.08
N ILE A 96 -21.39 -15.25 -0.72
CA ILE A 96 -19.98 -15.38 -0.35
C ILE A 96 -19.65 -14.44 0.80
N TYR A 97 -20.03 -13.17 0.68
CA TYR A 97 -19.75 -12.19 1.72
C TYR A 97 -20.46 -12.52 3.04
N LYS A 98 -21.66 -13.09 3.00
CA LYS A 98 -22.35 -13.59 4.20
C LYS A 98 -21.56 -14.70 4.88
N LEU A 99 -21.04 -15.68 4.12
CA LEU A 99 -20.23 -16.78 4.66
C LEU A 99 -18.90 -16.27 5.24
N VAL A 100 -18.20 -15.39 4.53
CA VAL A 100 -16.97 -14.75 4.99
C VAL A 100 -17.21 -13.99 6.29
N ASN A 101 -18.25 -13.15 6.33
CA ASN A 101 -18.60 -12.39 7.51
C ASN A 101 -19.03 -13.27 8.70
N GLN A 102 -19.69 -14.39 8.45
CA GLN A 102 -19.99 -15.37 9.51
C GLN A 102 -18.70 -15.97 10.10
N LYS A 103 -17.73 -16.32 9.25
CA LYS A 103 -16.42 -16.83 9.71
C LYS A 103 -15.64 -15.79 10.50
N ILE A 104 -15.62 -14.53 10.04
CA ILE A 104 -15.01 -13.40 10.77
C ILE A 104 -15.70 -13.17 12.11
N ARG A 105 -17.04 -13.12 12.15
CA ARG A 105 -17.78 -12.95 13.41
C ARG A 105 -17.50 -14.07 14.42
N ARG A 106 -17.41 -15.32 13.96
CA ARG A 106 -17.03 -16.45 14.82
C ARG A 106 -15.63 -16.26 15.41
N ARG A 107 -14.67 -15.81 14.61
CA ARG A 107 -13.30 -15.49 15.08
C ARG A 107 -13.27 -14.32 16.06
N ASN A 108 -14.06 -13.26 15.80
CA ASN A 108 -14.13 -12.11 16.70
C ASN A 108 -14.81 -12.44 18.04
N ASN A 109 -15.66 -13.45 18.09
CA ASN A 109 -16.27 -13.92 19.34
C ASN A 109 -15.39 -14.95 20.07
N ASP A 110 -14.28 -15.37 19.47
CA ASP A 110 -13.35 -16.31 20.08
C ASP A 110 -12.34 -15.52 20.97
N PRO A 111 -12.30 -15.79 22.29
CA PRO A 111 -11.36 -15.14 23.20
C PRO A 111 -9.89 -15.42 22.88
N ALA A 112 -9.59 -16.46 22.09
CA ALA A 112 -8.23 -16.82 21.70
C ALA A 112 -7.62 -15.89 20.62
N TYR A 113 -8.41 -14.97 20.05
CA TYR A 113 -7.97 -14.02 19.03
C TYR A 113 -8.10 -12.58 19.53
N GLU A 114 -7.19 -11.70 19.10
CA GLU A 114 -7.39 -10.25 19.23
C GLU A 114 -8.67 -9.86 18.48
N ASN A 115 -9.65 -9.38 19.23
CA ASN A 115 -10.97 -9.08 18.72
C ASN A 115 -11.39 -7.64 19.04
N LEU A 116 -12.56 -7.24 18.53
CA LEU A 116 -13.09 -5.90 18.70
C LEU A 116 -13.15 -5.46 20.18
N ASN A 117 -13.46 -6.38 21.11
CA ASN A 117 -13.56 -6.04 22.53
C ASN A 117 -12.22 -5.55 23.10
N HIS A 118 -11.11 -6.10 22.61
CA HIS A 118 -9.76 -5.68 23.00
C HIS A 118 -9.42 -4.23 22.57
N TYR A 119 -10.12 -3.72 21.55
CA TYR A 119 -10.01 -2.32 21.12
C TYR A 119 -11.04 -1.42 21.77
N LEU A 120 -12.25 -1.92 22.07
CA LEU A 120 -13.29 -1.14 22.74
C LEU A 120 -12.84 -0.65 24.11
N GLU A 121 -12.19 -1.49 24.92
CA GLU A 121 -11.61 -1.08 26.21
C GLU A 121 -10.60 0.07 26.04
N LYS A 122 -9.70 -0.03 25.05
CA LYS A 122 -8.70 1.01 24.77
C LYS A 122 -9.35 2.31 24.29
N ILE A 123 -10.47 2.23 23.57
CA ILE A 123 -11.24 3.39 23.12
C ILE A 123 -11.94 4.06 24.31
N GLU A 124 -12.55 3.27 25.21
CA GLU A 124 -13.17 3.78 26.44
C GLU A 124 -12.16 4.49 27.34
N GLU A 125 -10.92 3.96 27.42
CA GLU A 125 -9.80 4.59 28.11
C GLU A 125 -9.19 5.80 27.38
N LEU A 126 -9.66 6.12 26.16
CA LEU A 126 -9.08 7.14 25.27
C LEU A 126 -7.58 6.92 25.00
N ASN A 127 -7.13 5.66 25.00
CA ASN A 127 -5.73 5.28 24.84
C ASN A 127 -5.31 5.21 23.36
N PHE A 128 -5.34 6.36 22.69
CA PHE A 128 -5.08 6.46 21.26
C PHE A 128 -3.68 5.98 20.86
N ASP A 129 -2.69 6.14 21.73
CA ASP A 129 -1.32 5.69 21.48
C ASP A 129 -1.23 4.15 21.35
N LYS A 130 -1.96 3.41 22.19
CA LYS A 130 -2.05 1.95 22.07
C LYS A 130 -2.83 1.55 20.83
N ILE A 131 -3.99 2.18 20.58
CA ILE A 131 -4.81 1.90 19.39
C ILE A 131 -3.99 2.12 18.11
N HIS A 132 -3.23 3.20 18.02
CA HIS A 132 -2.38 3.51 16.87
C HIS A 132 -1.27 2.46 16.64
N LYS A 133 -0.71 1.92 17.72
CA LYS A 133 0.35 0.89 17.64
C LYS A 133 -0.21 -0.47 17.26
N ASP A 134 -1.35 -0.84 17.82
CA ASP A 134 -1.92 -2.18 17.71
C ASP A 134 -2.78 -2.31 16.43
N PHE A 135 -3.50 -1.26 16.05
CA PHE A 135 -4.39 -1.25 14.88
C PHE A 135 -3.67 -0.77 13.62
N LYS A 136 -2.73 -1.58 13.11
CA LYS A 136 -2.02 -1.30 11.85
C LYS A 136 -2.59 -2.13 10.69
N ILE A 137 -3.32 -1.47 9.80
CA ILE A 137 -3.83 -2.09 8.57
C ILE A 137 -2.69 -2.32 7.56
N ILE A 138 -1.69 -1.44 7.58
CA ILE A 138 -0.54 -1.49 6.68
C ILE A 138 0.71 -1.66 7.54
N ASP A 139 1.28 -2.86 7.51
CA ASP A 139 2.53 -3.20 8.22
C ASP A 139 3.80 -2.78 7.48
N ASN A 140 3.68 -1.93 6.44
CA ASN A 140 4.85 -1.42 5.75
C ASN A 140 5.54 -0.36 6.61
N SER A 141 6.56 -0.79 7.34
CA SER A 141 7.53 0.05 8.03
C SER A 141 8.47 0.71 7.01
N ASN A 142 7.97 1.74 6.32
CA ASN A 142 8.88 2.63 5.60
C ASN A 142 9.73 3.38 6.62
N PHE A 143 11.04 3.44 6.40
CA PHE A 143 11.93 4.25 7.20
C PHE A 143 12.49 5.40 6.37
N SER A 144 12.63 6.56 7.00
CA SER A 144 13.25 7.73 6.38
C SER A 144 14.76 7.68 6.59
N MET A 145 15.52 7.63 5.49
CA MET A 145 16.97 7.78 5.51
C MET A 145 17.33 9.23 5.20
N PHE A 146 18.07 9.87 6.10
CA PHE A 146 18.65 11.19 5.86
C PHE A 146 20.01 11.03 5.17
N ILE A 147 20.21 11.70 4.04
CA ILE A 147 21.47 11.65 3.29
C ILE A 147 22.10 13.06 3.29
N PRO A 148 23.27 13.25 3.94
CA PRO A 148 23.92 14.56 4.04
C PRO A 148 24.63 14.90 2.73
N VAL A 149 23.86 15.26 1.72
CA VAL A 149 24.36 15.74 0.41
C VAL A 149 24.35 17.25 0.33
N LEU A 150 24.97 17.81 -0.71
CA LEU A 150 24.84 19.23 -1.04
C LEU A 150 23.60 19.46 -1.91
N ILE A 151 22.67 20.32 -1.45
CA ILE A 151 21.45 20.66 -2.21
C ILE A 151 21.50 22.13 -2.61
N ASP A 152 21.19 22.40 -3.88
CA ASP A 152 21.12 23.75 -4.47
C ASP A 152 20.09 24.64 -3.73
N GLU A 153 20.50 25.86 -3.40
CA GLU A 153 19.74 26.85 -2.67
C GLU A 153 18.37 27.15 -3.32
N LYS A 154 18.22 26.96 -4.64
CA LYS A 154 16.93 27.16 -5.33
C LYS A 154 15.80 26.27 -4.82
N TYR A 155 16.12 25.15 -4.15
CA TYR A 155 15.13 24.25 -3.57
C TYR A 155 14.68 24.65 -2.16
N PHE A 156 15.19 25.76 -1.62
CA PHE A 156 14.85 26.29 -0.31
C PHE A 156 14.01 27.55 -0.44
N THR A 157 12.94 27.66 0.36
CA THR A 157 12.11 28.87 0.38
C THR A 157 12.84 30.02 1.08
N ASN A 158 12.32 31.24 0.97
CA ASN A 158 12.91 32.37 1.69
C ASN A 158 12.81 32.20 3.22
N GLU A 159 11.75 31.54 3.70
CA GLU A 159 11.58 31.18 5.10
C GLU A 159 12.63 30.16 5.55
N ASP A 160 12.88 29.12 4.74
CA ASP A 160 13.93 28.13 5.01
C ASP A 160 15.30 28.83 5.15
N LYS A 161 15.63 29.72 4.21
CA LYS A 161 16.89 30.47 4.20
C LYS A 161 17.02 31.39 5.41
N SER A 162 15.95 32.11 5.76
CA SER A 162 15.92 32.99 6.94
C SER A 162 16.15 32.20 8.23
N PHE A 163 15.51 31.03 8.34
CA PHE A 163 15.68 30.12 9.47
C PHE A 163 17.12 29.59 9.57
N LEU A 164 17.70 29.11 8.46
CA LEU A 164 19.09 28.61 8.46
C LEU A 164 20.10 29.72 8.78
N ASN A 165 19.87 30.94 8.26
CA ASN A 165 20.71 32.10 8.56
C ASN A 165 20.69 32.47 10.05
N HIS A 166 19.56 32.31 10.74
CA HIS A 166 19.48 32.52 12.19
C HIS A 166 20.46 31.62 12.96
N TYR A 167 20.71 30.41 12.44
CA TYR A 167 21.67 29.45 12.99
C TYR A 167 23.07 29.55 12.39
N ASN A 168 23.37 30.64 11.66
CA ASN A 168 24.63 30.86 10.94
C ASN A 168 24.96 29.80 9.88
N ILE A 169 23.96 29.07 9.37
CA ILE A 169 24.12 28.13 8.26
C ILE A 169 23.83 28.90 6.97
N ARG A 170 24.85 29.01 6.11
CA ARG A 170 24.77 29.74 4.83
C ARG A 170 25.12 28.82 3.68
N ALA A 171 24.51 29.06 2.53
CA ALA A 171 24.87 28.37 1.31
C ALA A 171 26.32 28.70 0.91
N THR A 172 27.09 27.67 0.58
CA THR A 172 28.42 27.80 -0.01
C THR A 172 28.30 27.39 -1.47
N GLU A 173 28.77 28.22 -2.41
CA GLU A 173 28.59 27.98 -3.85
C GLU A 173 27.13 27.69 -4.25
N ASN A 174 26.19 28.45 -3.68
CA ASN A 174 24.73 28.28 -3.86
C ASN A 174 24.21 26.89 -3.43
N LYS A 175 24.87 26.20 -2.50
CA LYS A 175 24.42 24.91 -1.96
C LYS A 175 24.45 24.89 -0.44
N TYR A 176 23.45 24.24 0.16
CA TYR A 176 23.43 23.90 1.58
C TYR A 176 23.96 22.49 1.81
N ASP A 177 24.78 22.32 2.85
CA ASP A 177 25.30 21.02 3.28
C ASP A 177 24.32 20.36 4.27
N GLY A 178 23.83 19.18 3.89
CA GLY A 178 22.98 18.36 4.76
C GLY A 178 23.64 18.00 6.09
N LYS A 179 24.98 17.98 6.16
CA LYS A 179 25.73 17.76 7.41
C LYS A 179 25.45 18.85 8.43
N ASP A 180 25.51 20.12 8.03
CA ASP A 180 25.26 21.27 8.93
C ASP A 180 23.81 21.27 9.43
N ILE A 181 22.88 20.93 8.56
CA ILE A 181 21.44 20.81 8.88
C ILE A 181 21.20 19.67 9.88
N PHE A 182 21.89 18.54 9.71
CA PHE A 182 21.78 17.41 10.62
C PHE A 182 22.39 17.70 12.00
N GLU A 183 23.51 18.43 12.05
CA GLU A 183 24.10 18.90 13.30
C GLU A 183 23.19 19.90 14.02
N LEU A 184 22.53 20.80 13.29
CA LEU A 184 21.49 21.67 13.86
C LEU A 184 20.35 20.85 14.49
N TYR A 185 19.87 19.81 13.80
CA TYR A 185 18.84 18.92 14.32
C TYR A 185 19.27 18.23 15.63
N LYS A 186 20.50 17.68 15.66
CA LYS A 186 21.06 17.10 16.89
C LYS A 186 21.11 18.12 18.01
N ASN A 187 21.58 19.32 17.73
CA ASN A 187 21.72 20.38 18.73
C ASN A 187 20.39 20.79 19.33
N LEU A 188 19.34 20.98 18.52
CA LEU A 188 17.99 21.33 19.01
C LEU A 188 17.33 20.17 19.77
N LYS A 189 17.58 18.93 19.35
CA LYS A 189 16.96 17.75 19.98
C LYS A 189 17.63 17.37 21.30
N LEU A 190 18.97 17.36 21.33
CA LEU A 190 19.78 16.85 22.44
C LEU A 190 20.10 17.89 23.52
N ASN A 191 19.98 19.19 23.23
CA ASN A 191 20.25 20.26 24.21
C ASN A 191 18.97 21.04 24.56
N PRO A 192 18.02 20.45 25.30
CA PRO A 192 16.72 21.06 25.60
C PRO A 192 16.81 22.37 26.41
N GLU A 193 17.92 22.61 27.11
CA GLU A 193 18.07 23.76 28.01
C GLU A 193 18.42 25.08 27.30
N LYS A 194 18.73 25.04 26.00
CA LYS A 194 19.11 26.23 25.21
C LYS A 194 17.94 26.95 24.54
N VAL A 195 16.70 26.45 24.69
CA VAL A 195 15.51 27.03 24.03
C VAL A 195 14.63 27.75 25.05
N LYS A 196 14.19 28.96 24.70
CA LYS A 196 13.49 29.93 25.56
C LYS A 196 12.14 29.43 26.11
N SER A 197 11.47 28.53 25.38
CA SER A 197 10.17 27.92 25.73
C SER A 197 9.97 26.57 25.02
N TYR A 198 9.23 25.65 25.65
CA TYR A 198 8.82 24.38 25.02
C TYR A 198 8.08 24.60 23.69
N ILE A 199 7.24 25.63 23.62
CA ILE A 199 6.45 25.96 22.42
C ILE A 199 7.38 26.38 21.28
N ASP A 200 8.33 27.27 21.56
CA ASP A 200 9.31 27.74 20.57
C ASP A 200 10.12 26.58 20.00
N LYS A 201 10.54 25.64 20.86
CA LYS A 201 11.24 24.42 20.46
C LYS A 201 10.44 23.58 19.46
N GLN A 202 9.13 23.41 19.69
CA GLN A 202 8.28 22.63 18.80
C GLN A 202 8.10 23.32 17.44
N ILE A 203 8.03 24.66 17.42
CA ILE A 203 7.94 25.44 16.20
C ILE A 203 9.24 25.30 15.39
N GLU A 204 10.40 25.47 16.03
CA GLU A 204 11.70 25.34 15.38
C GLU A 204 11.95 23.92 14.85
N LEU A 205 11.61 22.89 15.63
CA LEU A 205 11.72 21.50 15.17
C LEU A 205 10.81 21.21 13.99
N LYS A 206 9.62 21.83 13.92
CA LYS A 206 8.69 21.68 12.79
C LYS A 206 9.22 22.35 11.53
N GLN A 207 9.78 23.56 11.66
CA GLN A 207 10.44 24.26 10.55
C GLN A 207 11.64 23.47 10.04
N LEU A 208 12.51 23.01 10.96
CA LEU A 208 13.67 22.19 10.62
C LEU A 208 13.28 20.85 9.99
N SER A 209 12.20 20.21 10.44
CA SER A 209 11.68 18.98 9.82
C SER A 209 11.31 19.20 8.34
N GLY A 210 10.70 20.35 8.02
CA GLY A 210 10.42 20.76 6.64
C GLY A 210 11.68 20.92 5.79
N ILE A 211 12.75 21.47 6.36
CA ILE A 211 14.06 21.58 5.69
C ILE A 211 14.69 20.20 5.51
N MET A 212 14.75 19.40 6.58
CA MET A 212 15.32 18.05 6.56
C MET A 212 14.63 17.14 5.55
N SER A 213 13.33 17.32 5.30
CA SER A 213 12.59 16.51 4.32
C SER A 213 13.20 16.55 2.92
N LYS A 214 13.91 17.62 2.56
CA LYS A 214 14.64 17.77 1.29
C LYS A 214 15.84 16.81 1.16
N PHE A 215 16.32 16.28 2.28
CA PHE A 215 17.44 15.34 2.39
C PHE A 215 17.00 13.92 2.76
N MET A 216 15.69 13.66 2.86
CA MET A 216 15.15 12.38 3.29
C MET A 216 14.60 11.57 2.12
N LEU A 217 14.91 10.28 2.12
CA LEU A 217 14.31 9.29 1.22
C LEU A 217 13.54 8.26 2.03
N SER A 218 12.36 7.87 1.53
CA SER A 218 11.60 6.75 2.09
C SER A 218 12.15 5.44 1.55
N ILE A 219 12.58 4.55 2.44
CA ILE A 219 13.08 3.22 2.10
C ILE A 219 12.13 2.16 2.65
N PHE A 220 11.83 1.17 1.82
CA PHE A 220 10.97 0.04 2.19
C PHE A 220 11.78 -1.00 2.99
N ASP A 221 11.20 -1.53 4.06
CA ASP A 221 11.85 -2.50 4.96
C ASP A 221 12.41 -3.75 4.26
N LYS A 222 11.79 -4.19 3.15
CA LYS A 222 12.33 -5.29 2.33
C LYS A 222 13.71 -5.01 1.73
N GLN A 223 14.09 -3.74 1.54
CA GLN A 223 15.40 -3.36 1.01
C GLN A 223 16.48 -3.30 2.11
N LYS A 224 16.08 -3.10 3.38
CA LYS A 224 17.00 -3.00 4.53
C LYS A 224 17.74 -4.31 4.82
N ARG A 225 17.05 -5.45 4.73
CA ARG A 225 17.65 -6.77 4.95
C ARG A 225 18.81 -7.08 4.00
N ASN A 226 18.83 -6.45 2.83
CA ASN A 226 19.94 -6.60 1.86
C ASN A 226 21.05 -5.56 2.04
N THR A 227 20.80 -4.42 2.70
CA THR A 227 21.77 -3.33 2.88
C THR A 227 22.47 -3.31 4.23
N GLU A 228 21.96 -4.01 5.25
CA GLU A 228 22.66 -4.15 6.55
C GLU A 228 24.04 -4.83 6.43
N HIS A 229 24.26 -5.64 5.38
CA HIS A 229 25.57 -6.23 5.08
C HIS A 229 26.54 -5.30 4.34
N ILE A 230 26.09 -4.14 3.84
CA ILE A 230 26.85 -3.27 2.93
C ILE A 230 27.23 -1.93 3.60
N LEU A 231 26.59 -1.57 4.71
CA LEU A 231 26.70 -0.22 5.32
C LEU A 231 27.30 -0.19 6.73
N LEU A 232 28.13 -1.17 7.09
CA LEU A 232 29.04 -1.05 8.22
C LEU A 232 30.48 -0.89 7.70
N PRO A 233 31.26 0.11 8.16
CA PRO A 233 32.68 0.19 7.89
C PRO A 233 33.44 -0.99 8.51
#